data_AF-A0A937WPU3-F1
#
_entry.id   AF-A0A937WPU3-F1
#
_cell.length_a   1.000
_cell.length_b   1.000
_cell.length_c   1.000
_cell.angle_alpha   90.00
_cell.angle_beta   90.00
_cell.angle_gamma   90.00
#
_symmetry.space_group_name_H-M   'P 1'
#
loop_
_entity.id
_entity.type
_entity.pdbx_description
1 polymer ?
#
loop_
_entity_poly.entity_id
_entity_poly.type
_entity_poly.pdbx_seq_one_letter_code
_entity_poly.pdbx_strand_id
1 'polypeptide(L)'
;SGASAPITISATIAPILELNGNASSTIQVGDTYNDLGARIVAPESDLNLGLVIVLDGATTTQVSIDTSVPGTHTILYFAITQAGVQGSAVRTVVVYDPSTTNTTSSMASTTSTSSPQASSGQASTSTTTTTDTSTSTATAI
;
A
#
# COMPACT_ATOMS: atom_id res chain seq x y z
N SER A 1 -66.20 -7.18 -20.32
CA SER A 1 -65.40 -6.89 -19.11
C SER A 1 -64.06 -7.59 -19.28
N GLY A 2 -62.97 -6.84 -19.24
CA GLY A 2 -61.62 -7.40 -19.41
C GLY A 2 -60.59 -6.28 -19.47
N ALA A 3 -60.54 -5.44 -18.43
CA ALA A 3 -59.43 -4.51 -18.28
C ALA A 3 -58.18 -5.33 -17.93
N SER A 4 -57.21 -5.38 -18.84
CA SER A 4 -55.87 -5.85 -18.51
C SER A 4 -55.25 -4.84 -17.56
N ALA A 5 -55.04 -5.21 -16.31
CA ALA A 5 -54.26 -4.38 -15.39
C ALA A 5 -52.83 -4.24 -15.95
N PRO A 6 -52.23 -3.03 -15.95
CA PRO A 6 -50.84 -2.87 -16.37
C PRO A 6 -49.92 -3.61 -15.40
N ILE A 7 -49.01 -4.42 -15.94
CA ILE A 7 -47.94 -5.04 -15.17
C ILE A 7 -46.90 -3.95 -14.92
N THR A 8 -46.84 -3.41 -13.70
CA THR A 8 -45.77 -2.47 -13.32
C THR A 8 -44.53 -3.27 -12.93
N ILE A 9 -43.54 -3.34 -13.82
CA ILE A 9 -42.20 -3.82 -13.46
C ILE A 9 -41.48 -2.68 -12.73
N SER A 10 -41.40 -2.78 -11.40
CA SER A 10 -40.61 -1.85 -10.59
C SER A 10 -39.12 -2.12 -10.87
N ALA A 11 -38.41 -1.14 -11.41
CA ALA A 11 -36.96 -1.23 -11.54
C ALA A 11 -36.32 -1.25 -10.15
N THR A 12 -35.54 -2.29 -9.84
CA THR A 12 -34.75 -2.34 -8.61
C THR A 12 -33.44 -1.59 -8.83
N ILE A 13 -33.15 -0.65 -7.93
CA ILE A 13 -31.90 0.10 -7.91
C ILE A 13 -30.84 -0.62 -7.07
N ALA A 14 -29.57 -0.39 -7.38
CA ALA A 14 -28.46 -0.92 -6.59
C ALA A 14 -28.29 -0.12 -5.28
N PRO A 15 -27.86 -0.77 -4.19
CA PRO A 15 -27.40 -0.08 -2.99
C PRO A 15 -26.21 0.82 -3.32
N ILE A 16 -26.14 1.97 -2.66
CA ILE A 16 -25.01 2.89 -2.71
C ILE A 16 -24.24 2.70 -1.42
N LEU A 17 -22.96 2.36 -1.54
CA LEU A 17 -22.05 2.17 -0.40
C LEU A 17 -21.07 3.34 -0.35
N GLU A 18 -20.75 3.78 0.87
CA GLU A 18 -19.69 4.74 1.14
C GLU A 18 -18.63 4.10 2.05
N LEU A 19 -17.36 4.31 1.73
CA LEU A 19 -16.25 3.91 2.60
C LEU A 19 -16.17 4.85 3.80
N ASN A 20 -15.92 4.29 4.98
CA ASN A 20 -15.53 5.12 6.12
C ASN A 20 -14.04 5.45 5.97
N GLY A 21 -13.69 6.70 5.72
CA GLY A 21 -12.29 7.10 5.46
C GLY A 21 -11.83 6.86 4.02
N ASN A 22 -10.51 6.83 3.80
CA ASN A 22 -9.93 6.95 2.46
C ASN A 22 -10.08 5.70 1.59
N ALA A 23 -10.43 5.89 0.31
CA ALA A 23 -10.46 4.80 -0.68
C ALA A 23 -9.08 4.21 -1.01
N SER A 24 -8.00 4.95 -0.72
CA SER A 24 -6.63 4.48 -0.87
C SER A 24 -5.83 4.75 0.41
N SER A 25 -4.94 3.83 0.76
CA SER A 25 -4.00 3.98 1.89
C SER A 25 -2.64 3.41 1.50
N THR A 26 -1.58 4.07 1.94
CA THR A 26 -0.20 3.62 1.74
C THR A 26 0.47 3.54 3.10
N ILE A 27 1.02 2.39 3.44
CA ILE A 27 1.65 2.09 4.73
C ILE A 27 3.00 1.40 4.53
N GLN A 28 3.90 1.50 5.50
CA GLN A 28 5.20 0.84 5.42
C GLN A 28 5.08 -0.64 5.79
N VAL A 29 6.03 -1.45 5.29
CA VAL A 29 6.19 -2.83 5.75
C VAL A 29 6.30 -2.86 7.28
N GLY A 30 5.50 -3.74 7.90
CA GLY A 30 5.42 -3.92 9.34
C GLY A 30 4.45 -2.99 10.06
N ASP A 31 3.90 -1.97 9.40
CA ASP A 31 2.84 -1.15 9.99
C ASP A 31 1.56 -1.96 10.21
N THR A 32 0.77 -1.56 11.21
CA THR A 32 -0.58 -2.13 11.39
C THR A 32 -1.56 -1.40 10.50
N TYR A 33 -2.38 -2.16 9.77
CA TYR A 33 -3.52 -1.62 9.05
C TYR A 33 -4.82 -1.89 9.79
N ASN A 34 -5.58 -0.83 10.09
CA ASN A 34 -6.94 -0.95 10.64
C ASN A 34 -7.95 -0.45 9.60
N ASP A 35 -8.76 -1.37 9.10
CA ASP A 35 -9.86 -1.03 8.20
C ASP A 35 -11.01 -0.34 8.97
N LEU A 36 -11.52 0.75 8.42
CA LEU A 36 -12.63 1.53 8.99
C LEU A 36 -14.00 1.08 8.46
N GLY A 37 -14.02 0.13 7.54
CA GLY A 37 -15.22 -0.43 6.93
C GLY A 37 -15.87 0.46 5.88
N ALA A 38 -17.11 0.11 5.57
CA ALA A 38 -18.02 0.81 4.69
C ALA A 38 -19.44 0.74 5.26
N ARG A 39 -20.34 1.58 4.76
CA ARG A 39 -21.77 1.54 5.09
C ARG A 39 -22.64 1.76 3.86
N ILE A 40 -23.84 1.20 3.88
CA ILE A 40 -24.87 1.48 2.88
C ILE A 40 -25.48 2.84 3.24
N VAL A 41 -25.59 3.73 2.26
CA VAL A 41 -26.09 5.10 2.45
C VAL A 41 -27.36 5.39 1.66
N ALA A 42 -27.68 4.58 0.65
CA ALA A 42 -28.92 4.69 -0.12
C ALA A 42 -29.19 3.37 -0.90
N PRO A 43 -30.41 3.18 -1.42
CA PRO A 43 -31.63 3.88 -0.99
C PRO A 43 -31.97 3.57 0.47
N GLU A 44 -32.85 4.37 1.08
CA GLU A 44 -33.28 4.20 2.47
C GLU A 44 -33.88 2.80 2.75
N SER A 45 -34.48 2.17 1.74
CA SER A 45 -35.03 0.81 1.84
C SER A 45 -33.98 -0.28 2.05
N ASP A 46 -32.71 0.02 1.75
CA ASP A 46 -31.64 -0.97 1.65
C ASP A 46 -30.59 -0.79 2.76
N LEU A 47 -30.78 0.18 3.66
CA LEU A 47 -29.82 0.51 4.73
C LEU A 47 -29.57 -0.64 5.71
N ASN A 48 -30.49 -1.61 5.77
CA ASN A 48 -30.41 -2.78 6.65
C ASN A 48 -29.88 -4.04 5.95
N LEU A 49 -29.46 -3.96 4.69
CA LEU A 49 -28.80 -5.11 4.04
C LEU A 49 -27.44 -5.40 4.71
N GLY A 50 -27.06 -6.68 4.71
CA GLY A 50 -25.74 -7.10 5.17
C GLY A 50 -24.66 -6.71 4.17
N LEU A 51 -23.50 -6.26 4.68
CA LEU A 51 -22.30 -6.11 3.87
C LEU A 51 -21.56 -7.44 3.78
N VAL A 52 -21.08 -7.75 2.58
CA VAL A 52 -20.09 -8.80 2.32
C VAL A 52 -18.75 -8.12 2.07
N ILE A 53 -17.69 -8.68 2.66
CA ILE A 53 -16.32 -8.18 2.54
C ILE A 53 -15.50 -9.24 1.81
N VAL A 54 -14.79 -8.84 0.78
CA VAL A 54 -13.84 -9.68 0.05
C VAL A 54 -12.47 -9.01 0.10
N LEU A 55 -11.49 -9.70 0.68
CA LEU A 55 -10.08 -9.31 0.71
C LEU A 55 -9.32 -10.20 -0.26
N ASP A 56 -8.70 -9.58 -1.26
CA ASP A 56 -7.87 -10.26 -2.27
C ASP A 56 -8.54 -11.49 -2.90
N GLY A 57 -9.85 -11.38 -3.15
CA GLY A 57 -10.67 -12.42 -3.77
C GLY A 57 -11.27 -13.45 -2.80
N ALA A 58 -10.96 -13.39 -1.51
CA ALA A 58 -11.53 -14.26 -0.49
C ALA A 58 -12.52 -13.52 0.43
N THR A 59 -13.70 -14.11 0.66
CA THR A 59 -14.68 -13.56 1.62
C THR A 59 -14.15 -13.66 3.04
N THR A 60 -14.30 -12.59 3.81
CA THR A 60 -13.88 -12.53 5.22
C THR A 60 -14.93 -11.79 6.07
N THR A 61 -14.92 -12.02 7.38
CA THR A 61 -15.69 -11.24 8.36
C THR A 61 -14.90 -10.07 8.93
N GLN A 62 -13.57 -10.09 8.79
CA GLN A 62 -12.67 -9.04 9.26
C GLN A 62 -11.52 -8.86 8.25
N VAL A 63 -11.17 -7.61 7.96
CA VAL A 63 -10.01 -7.29 7.13
C VAL A 63 -8.73 -7.49 7.95
N SER A 64 -7.87 -8.38 7.49
CA SER A 64 -6.53 -8.59 8.05
C SER A 64 -5.54 -8.70 6.89
N ILE A 65 -4.73 -7.67 6.70
CA ILE A 65 -3.72 -7.61 5.64
C ILE A 65 -2.37 -8.04 6.20
N ASP A 66 -1.66 -8.91 5.47
CA ASP A 66 -0.26 -9.20 5.75
C ASP A 66 0.60 -8.01 5.31
N THR A 67 1.05 -7.21 6.28
CA THR A 67 1.90 -6.05 6.03
C THR A 67 3.39 -6.38 6.11
N SER A 68 3.77 -7.65 6.28
CA SER A 68 5.18 -8.07 6.36
C SER A 68 5.88 -8.10 4.99
N VAL A 69 5.09 -8.05 3.91
CA VAL A 69 5.57 -8.09 2.53
C VAL A 69 5.02 -6.88 1.77
N PRO A 70 5.83 -6.18 0.96
CA PRO A 70 5.31 -5.12 0.10
C PRO A 70 4.35 -5.69 -0.93
N GLY A 71 3.24 -4.99 -1.16
CA GLY A 71 2.15 -5.48 -2.01
C GLY A 71 0.97 -4.53 -2.05
N THR A 72 0.05 -4.82 -2.97
CA THR A 72 -1.21 -4.09 -3.08
C THR A 72 -2.35 -5.04 -2.73
N HIS A 73 -3.17 -4.65 -1.77
CA HIS A 73 -4.34 -5.39 -1.32
C HIS A 73 -5.61 -4.65 -1.75
N THR A 74 -6.62 -5.40 -2.14
CA THR A 74 -7.93 -4.86 -2.54
C THR A 74 -9.02 -5.40 -1.62
N ILE A 75 -9.77 -4.47 -1.04
CA ILE A 75 -10.93 -4.77 -0.22
C ILE A 75 -12.18 -4.33 -0.97
N LEU A 76 -13.03 -5.29 -1.31
CA LEU A 76 -14.33 -5.05 -1.91
C LEU A 76 -15.41 -5.18 -0.83
N TYR A 77 -16.18 -4.12 -0.65
CA TYR A 77 -17.42 -4.11 0.09
C TYR A 77 -18.58 -4.18 -0.88
N PHE A 78 -19.53 -5.09 -0.68
CA PHE A 78 -20.74 -5.09 -1.48
C PHE A 78 -21.97 -5.54 -0.68
N ALA A 79 -23.14 -5.12 -1.16
CA ALA A 79 -24.43 -5.58 -0.70
C ALA A 79 -25.29 -5.97 -1.91
N ILE A 80 -26.13 -6.98 -1.75
CA ILE A 80 -27.00 -7.50 -2.81
C ILE A 80 -28.45 -7.38 -2.33
N THR A 81 -29.31 -6.78 -3.15
CA THR A 81 -30.75 -6.71 -2.87
C THR A 81 -31.42 -8.07 -3.03
N GLN A 82 -32.64 -8.24 -2.54
CA GLN A 82 -33.40 -9.49 -2.75
C GLN A 82 -33.62 -9.82 -4.24
N ALA A 83 -33.61 -8.80 -5.11
CA ALA A 83 -33.73 -8.97 -6.55
C ALA A 83 -32.39 -9.32 -7.24
N GLY A 84 -31.29 -9.45 -6.48
CA GLY A 84 -29.97 -9.79 -7.01
C GLY A 84 -29.18 -8.62 -7.58
N VAL A 85 -29.60 -7.37 -7.32
CA VAL A 85 -28.87 -6.17 -7.78
C VAL A 85 -27.78 -5.83 -6.77
N GLN A 86 -26.53 -5.65 -7.25
CA GLN A 86 -25.36 -5.41 -6.40
C GLN A 86 -24.94 -3.94 -6.39
N GLY A 87 -24.65 -3.44 -5.20
CA GLY A 87 -23.95 -2.19 -4.93
C GLY A 87 -22.58 -2.46 -4.32
N SER A 88 -21.56 -1.65 -4.63
CA SER A 88 -20.19 -1.90 -4.13
C SER A 88 -19.37 -0.64 -3.87
N ALA A 89 -18.41 -0.74 -2.95
CA ALA A 89 -17.33 0.21 -2.74
C ALA A 89 -15.99 -0.54 -2.61
N VAL A 90 -14.90 0.05 -3.12
CA VAL A 90 -13.59 -0.61 -3.18
C VAL A 90 -12.53 0.24 -2.49
N ARG A 91 -11.72 -0.39 -1.64
CA ARG A 91 -10.54 0.20 -1.04
C ARG A 91 -9.27 -0.49 -1.52
N THR A 92 -8.22 0.29 -1.75
CA THR A 92 -6.88 -0.20 -2.05
C THR A 92 -5.92 0.15 -0.92
N VAL A 93 -5.11 -0.81 -0.49
CA VAL A 93 -4.05 -0.61 0.50
C VAL A 93 -2.73 -1.02 -0.12
N VAL A 94 -1.76 -0.12 -0.14
CA VAL A 94 -0.41 -0.36 -0.64
C VAL A 94 0.53 -0.46 0.55
N VAL A 95 1.17 -1.62 0.69
CA VAL A 95 2.28 -1.84 1.61
C VAL A 95 3.56 -1.63 0.81
N TYR A 96 4.40 -0.69 1.21
CA TYR A 96 5.66 -0.40 0.52
C TYR A 96 6.87 -0.57 1.44
N ASP A 97 7.99 -0.96 0.85
CA ASP A 97 9.27 -1.07 1.55
C ASP A 97 10.14 0.15 1.20
N PRO A 98 10.49 1.01 2.17
CA PRO A 98 11.35 2.16 1.93
C PRO A 98 12.84 1.79 1.69
N SER A 99 13.23 0.53 1.93
CA SER A 99 14.62 0.07 1.84
C SER A 99 15.01 -0.48 0.46
N THR A 100 14.05 -0.66 -0.46
CA THR A 100 14.28 -1.27 -1.78
C THR A 100 15.03 -0.36 -2.78
N THR A 101 15.50 0.83 -2.38
CA THR A 101 16.24 1.76 -3.25
C THR A 101 17.77 1.69 -3.13
N ASN A 102 18.34 0.75 -2.38
CA ASN A 102 19.79 0.68 -2.15
C ASN A 102 20.45 -0.61 -2.64
N THR A 103 20.46 -0.85 -3.96
CA THR A 103 21.41 -1.81 -4.57
C THR A 103 21.89 -1.35 -5.95
N THR A 104 22.91 -0.49 -5.96
CA THR A 104 24.03 -0.52 -6.94
C THR A 104 25.23 0.20 -6.31
N SER A 105 26.05 -0.55 -5.58
CA SER A 105 27.54 -0.46 -5.53
C SER A 105 28.04 -1.21 -4.30
N SER A 106 28.18 -2.53 -4.39
CA SER A 106 29.09 -3.31 -3.54
C SER A 106 29.18 -4.75 -4.06
N MET A 107 29.81 -4.93 -5.22
CA MET A 107 30.34 -6.24 -5.63
C MET A 107 31.59 -6.02 -6.49
N ALA A 108 32.73 -5.81 -5.84
CA ALA A 108 34.05 -6.19 -6.37
C ALA A 108 35.12 -6.08 -5.25
N SER A 109 35.03 -6.94 -4.26
CA SER A 109 36.17 -7.27 -3.39
C SER A 109 36.15 -8.77 -3.11
N THR A 110 36.67 -9.55 -4.07
CA THR A 110 37.12 -10.91 -3.82
C THR A 110 38.63 -10.95 -3.99
N THR A 111 39.28 -11.07 -2.85
CA THR A 111 40.70 -11.34 -2.63
C THR A 111 41.19 -12.53 -3.47
N SER A 112 42.21 -12.29 -4.30
CA SER A 112 43.06 -13.36 -4.86
C SER A 112 44.45 -13.24 -4.22
N THR A 113 44.69 -14.00 -3.16
CA THR A 113 46.03 -14.17 -2.58
C THR A 113 46.65 -15.42 -3.18
N SER A 114 47.64 -15.28 -4.07
CA SER A 114 48.49 -16.39 -4.51
C SER A 114 49.97 -15.99 -4.63
N SER A 115 50.78 -16.64 -3.80
CA SER A 115 52.23 -16.93 -3.89
C SER A 115 53.28 -15.84 -3.54
N PRO A 116 54.43 -16.24 -2.93
CA PRO A 116 55.50 -15.33 -2.52
C PRO A 116 56.67 -15.28 -3.54
N GLN A 117 57.23 -14.10 -3.84
CA GLN A 117 58.60 -13.99 -4.36
C GLN A 117 59.20 -12.59 -4.21
N ALA A 118 60.53 -12.56 -4.09
CA ALA A 118 61.34 -11.50 -3.52
C ALA A 118 61.82 -10.38 -4.47
N SER A 119 62.22 -9.27 -3.83
CA SER A 119 63.37 -8.39 -4.14
C SER A 119 63.27 -7.26 -5.18
N SER A 120 63.70 -6.08 -4.68
CA SER A 120 64.33 -4.91 -5.32
C SER A 120 63.48 -3.88 -6.11
N GLY A 121 63.55 -2.62 -5.67
CA GLY A 121 63.61 -1.46 -6.58
C GLY A 121 62.68 -0.27 -6.34
N GLN A 122 63.17 0.73 -5.59
CA GLN A 122 63.03 2.20 -5.80
C GLN A 122 61.65 2.94 -5.83
N ALA A 123 61.50 3.80 -4.80
CA ALA A 123 61.13 5.23 -4.82
C ALA A 123 59.69 5.73 -5.13
N SER A 124 58.92 5.89 -4.04
CA SER A 124 58.25 7.11 -3.50
C SER A 124 57.98 8.34 -4.40
N THR A 125 56.69 8.75 -4.48
CA THR A 125 56.13 10.13 -4.40
C THR A 125 54.59 9.98 -4.52
N SER A 126 53.70 10.53 -3.69
CA SER A 126 53.52 11.94 -3.32
C SER A 126 52.78 12.09 -1.99
N THR A 127 53.27 13.02 -1.17
CA THR A 127 52.62 13.61 0.01
C THR A 127 51.63 14.71 -0.38
N THR A 128 50.47 14.82 0.28
CA THR A 128 49.89 16.12 0.68
C THR A 128 48.99 15.95 1.92
N THR A 129 49.43 16.56 3.02
CA THR A 129 48.62 16.98 4.16
C THR A 129 48.19 18.43 3.92
N THR A 130 46.92 18.77 4.13
CA THR A 130 46.52 20.17 4.35
C THR A 130 45.44 20.24 5.42
N THR A 131 45.83 20.78 6.56
CA THR A 131 44.98 21.39 7.59
C THR A 131 44.37 22.66 7.00
N ASP A 132 43.06 22.87 7.18
CA ASP A 132 42.49 24.21 7.05
C ASP A 132 41.66 24.56 8.29
N THR A 133 41.97 25.74 8.83
CA THR A 133 41.41 26.37 10.00
C THR A 133 40.56 27.52 9.48
N SER A 134 39.27 27.55 9.81
CA SER A 134 38.49 28.79 9.68
C SER A 134 37.55 28.98 10.86
N THR A 135 37.88 30.01 11.62
CA THR A 135 37.15 30.61 12.74
C THR A 135 35.89 31.32 12.23
N SER A 136 34.74 31.00 12.81
CA SER A 136 33.49 31.75 12.62
C SER A 136 33.21 32.60 13.87
N THR A 137 33.24 33.92 13.72
CA THR A 137 32.79 34.87 14.74
C THR A 137 31.39 35.34 14.34
N ALA A 138 30.37 34.91 15.08
CA ALA A 138 29.03 35.47 15.01
C ALA A 138 28.78 36.31 16.27
N THR A 139 28.67 37.62 16.09
CA THR A 139 28.31 38.60 17.13
C THR A 139 26.80 38.59 17.34
N ALA A 140 26.39 38.45 18.59
CA ALA A 140 25.05 38.76 19.05
C ALA A 140 24.94 40.26 19.37
N ILE A 141 23.94 40.93 18.80
CA ILE A 141 22.88 41.68 19.50
C ILE A 141 21.64 41.74 18.61
#